data_AF-A0A1T4ZKW7-F1
#
_entry.id   AF-A0A1T4ZKW7-F1
#
_cell.length_a   1.000
_cell.length_b   1.000
_cell.length_c   1.000
_cell.angle_alpha   90.00
_cell.angle_beta   90.00
_cell.angle_gamma   90.00
#
_symmetry.space_group_name_H-M   'P 1'
#
loop_
_entity.id
_entity.type
_entity.pdbx_description
1 polymer ?
#
loop_
_entity_poly.entity_id
_entity_poly.type
_entity_poly.pdbx_seq_one_letter_code
_entity_poly.pdbx_strand_id
1 'polypeptide(L)'
;MTTLNNCYALIIGIANYQKIKPLPSTVLNDAKDIYSLLTEPSFCGYLIENVELLLDEKATKSALTQALTDLSTKTNADSTVLIYFSGHGGRIEFGPTAGEYLLPVDTVYTSGASLAETAISGIQFTEALRAIPARKLVVIFDCCHSGGIGQPKDPTIPEIKGGLPDNYYDQLVQGKGRVIFASSRNTEQSYVTSGSTNSVFTKHLIAGLKGGITSNDGLIRIFDIFEYLQPKVTGDQPNQHPIFKSDIEENFPLTLYLGGQKGVSPVSPSVQEEFRYDVYISYVDEEPDSTWVWDVLVPKLEAENLKVAVSGDVDLLGVARVINIERGVKFSKRTLVILSNLYLDNSMAEFENVLVQNLGIREWKARLVCVRKEDVDPSKLPERLQLEKPRKLDDSRRGERDFKHLIDELKKPLPGHTASGLYE
;
A
#
# COMPACT_ATOMS: atom_id res chain seq x y z
N MET A 1 6.41 8.12 28.28
CA MET A 1 6.11 8.24 26.84
C MET A 1 5.49 6.93 26.40
N THR A 2 4.50 6.97 25.50
CA THR A 2 3.90 5.76 24.95
C THR A 2 4.94 5.02 24.11
N THR A 3 5.04 3.70 24.23
CA THR A 3 5.97 2.87 23.45
C THR A 3 5.20 1.74 22.79
N LEU A 4 5.64 1.35 21.59
CA LEU A 4 5.09 0.24 20.83
C LEU A 4 5.83 -1.05 21.17
N ASN A 5 5.48 -1.65 22.31
CA ASN A 5 6.25 -2.76 22.92
C ASN A 5 6.29 -4.07 22.10
N ASN A 6 5.35 -4.27 21.17
CA ASN A 6 5.29 -5.46 20.30
C ASN A 6 5.47 -5.09 18.81
N CYS A 7 6.27 -4.04 18.55
CA CYS A 7 6.65 -3.62 17.21
C CYS A 7 8.14 -3.86 17.00
N TYR A 8 8.48 -4.46 15.87
CA TYR A 8 9.83 -4.85 15.47
C TYR A 8 10.14 -4.27 14.10
N ALA A 9 11.40 -3.92 13.85
CA ALA A 9 11.79 -3.48 12.53
C ALA A 9 13.18 -3.97 12.10
N LEU A 10 13.32 -4.22 10.81
CA LEU A 10 14.59 -4.48 10.14
C LEU A 10 14.80 -3.43 9.07
N ILE A 11 15.81 -2.58 9.25
CA ILE A 11 16.10 -1.44 8.39
C ILE A 11 17.42 -1.71 7.66
N ILE A 12 17.38 -1.73 6.33
CA ILE A 12 18.49 -2.16 5.47
C ILE A 12 18.81 -1.03 4.49
N GLY A 13 20.09 -0.62 4.45
CA GLY A 13 20.61 0.36 3.50
C GLY A 13 21.91 -0.12 2.89
N ILE A 14 21.96 -0.30 1.57
CA ILE A 14 23.14 -0.83 0.87
C ILE A 14 23.50 0.08 -0.31
N ALA A 15 24.63 0.77 -0.21
CA ALA A 15 25.11 1.66 -1.24
C ALA A 15 26.45 1.21 -1.83
N ASN A 16 27.36 0.73 -0.99
CA ASN A 16 28.75 0.49 -1.31
C ASN A 16 28.99 -0.97 -1.74
N TYR A 17 28.35 -1.36 -2.84
CA TYR A 17 28.52 -2.67 -3.45
C TYR A 17 29.97 -2.90 -3.93
N GLN A 18 30.54 -4.06 -3.59
CA GLN A 18 31.94 -4.36 -3.94
C GLN A 18 32.12 -4.84 -5.38
N LYS A 19 31.15 -5.61 -5.89
CA LYS A 19 31.21 -6.28 -7.21
C LYS A 19 30.06 -5.90 -8.15
N ILE A 20 29.19 -5.00 -7.69
CA ILE A 20 28.03 -4.47 -8.39
C ILE A 20 28.17 -2.96 -8.43
N LYS A 21 27.49 -2.31 -9.38
CA LYS A 21 27.49 -0.85 -9.48
C LYS A 21 27.02 -0.21 -8.14
N PRO A 22 27.83 0.66 -7.50
CA PRO A 22 27.41 1.34 -6.28
C PRO A 22 26.20 2.25 -6.49
N LEU A 23 25.46 2.51 -5.41
CA LEU A 23 24.38 3.49 -5.35
C LEU A 23 24.84 4.77 -4.64
N PRO A 24 24.12 5.89 -4.79
CA PRO A 24 24.41 7.12 -4.04
C PRO A 24 24.38 6.89 -2.53
N SER A 25 25.20 7.65 -1.78
CA SER A 25 25.24 7.60 -0.31
C SER A 25 23.91 7.95 0.35
N THR A 26 23.00 8.60 -0.37
CA THR A 26 21.60 8.85 0.02
C THR A 26 20.89 7.59 0.51
N VAL A 27 21.15 6.42 -0.09
CA VAL A 27 20.59 5.13 0.35
C VAL A 27 20.92 4.82 1.82
N LEU A 28 22.12 5.18 2.26
CA LEU A 28 22.52 4.99 3.66
C LEU A 28 21.88 6.02 4.58
N ASN A 29 21.68 7.25 4.10
CA ASN A 29 20.97 8.28 4.86
C ASN A 29 19.50 7.88 5.05
N ASP A 30 18.85 7.36 4.02
CA ASP A 30 17.49 6.86 4.08
C ASP A 30 17.30 5.82 5.19
N ALA A 31 18.14 4.78 5.20
CA ALA A 31 18.09 3.76 6.24
C ALA A 31 18.41 4.31 7.64
N LYS A 32 19.40 5.19 7.77
CA LYS A 32 19.77 5.81 9.07
C LYS A 32 18.65 6.68 9.61
N ASP A 33 18.06 7.53 8.78
CA ASP A 33 17.05 8.48 9.20
C ASP A 33 15.72 7.78 9.53
N ILE A 34 15.37 6.71 8.81
CA ILE A 34 14.24 5.84 9.17
C ILE A 34 14.49 5.15 10.50
N TYR A 35 15.67 4.57 10.72
CA TYR A 35 16.04 3.96 12.01
C TYR A 35 15.94 4.96 13.17
N SER A 36 16.54 6.14 13.00
CA SER A 36 16.51 7.21 14.01
C SER A 36 15.08 7.67 14.28
N LEU A 37 14.24 7.79 13.25
CA LEU A 37 12.86 8.22 13.42
C LEU A 37 11.99 7.15 14.12
N LEU A 38 12.13 5.88 13.74
CA LEU A 38 11.37 4.79 14.35
C LEU A 38 11.66 4.65 15.85
N THR A 39 12.94 4.74 16.21
CA THR A 39 13.42 4.59 17.59
C THR A 39 13.27 5.87 18.44
N GLU A 40 12.88 7.00 17.84
CA GLU A 40 12.68 8.25 18.56
C GLU A 40 11.32 8.27 19.29
N PRO A 41 11.31 8.28 20.64
CA PRO A 41 10.06 8.20 21.41
C PRO A 41 9.14 9.40 21.24
N SER A 42 9.67 10.56 20.83
CA SER A 42 8.87 11.74 20.51
C SER A 42 8.19 11.67 19.14
N PHE A 43 8.46 10.65 18.32
CA PHE A 43 7.82 10.40 17.04
C PHE A 43 7.14 9.03 17.00
N CYS A 44 7.84 7.98 16.58
CA CYS A 44 7.26 6.69 16.23
C CYS A 44 7.21 5.68 17.38
N GLY A 45 8.15 5.75 18.34
CA GLY A 45 8.10 5.03 19.60
C GLY A 45 8.38 3.52 19.55
N TYR A 46 9.15 3.03 18.58
CA TYR A 46 9.67 1.66 18.60
C TYR A 46 10.74 1.53 19.70
N LEU A 47 10.77 0.37 20.37
CA LEU A 47 11.86 0.06 21.28
C LEU A 47 13.16 -0.17 20.50
N ILE A 48 14.25 0.45 20.92
CA ILE A 48 15.53 0.39 20.21
C ILE A 48 16.05 -1.05 20.09
N GLU A 49 15.82 -1.89 21.10
CA GLU A 49 16.17 -3.31 21.11
C GLU A 49 15.37 -4.16 20.11
N ASN A 50 14.25 -3.66 19.61
CA ASN A 50 13.40 -4.33 18.62
C ASN A 50 13.68 -3.84 17.18
N VAL A 51 14.61 -2.90 16.99
CA VAL A 51 14.93 -2.34 15.68
C VAL A 51 16.38 -2.69 15.32
N GLU A 52 16.56 -3.42 14.23
CA GLU A 52 17.88 -3.77 13.70
C GLU A 52 18.21 -2.90 12.48
N LEU A 53 19.43 -2.34 12.45
CA LEU A 53 19.94 -1.54 11.33
C LEU A 53 21.15 -2.23 10.69
N LEU A 54 21.03 -2.60 9.42
CA LEU A 54 22.10 -3.21 8.64
C LEU A 54 22.49 -2.28 7.48
N LEU A 55 23.73 -1.79 7.53
CA LEU A 55 24.30 -0.91 6.51
C LEU A 55 25.51 -1.57 5.86
N ASP A 56 25.62 -1.42 4.54
CA ASP A 56 26.80 -1.83 3.74
C ASP A 56 27.45 -3.13 4.22
N GLU A 57 28.68 -3.10 4.77
CA GLU A 57 29.46 -4.27 5.18
C GLU A 57 28.77 -5.18 6.20
N LYS A 58 27.76 -4.66 6.90
CA LYS A 58 26.91 -5.42 7.83
C LYS A 58 25.70 -6.05 7.14
N ALA A 59 25.29 -5.55 5.98
CA ALA A 59 24.17 -6.05 5.20
C ALA A 59 24.58 -7.15 4.21
N THR A 60 25.25 -8.18 4.73
CA THR A 60 25.63 -9.39 3.97
C THR A 60 24.46 -10.35 3.80
N LYS A 61 24.53 -11.28 2.84
CA LYS A 61 23.49 -12.33 2.69
C LYS A 61 23.24 -13.08 4.00
N SER A 62 24.32 -13.44 4.70
CA SER A 62 24.25 -14.14 5.98
C SER A 62 23.55 -13.30 7.05
N ALA A 63 23.89 -12.02 7.18
CA ALA A 63 23.29 -11.13 8.17
C ALA A 63 21.82 -10.87 7.89
N LEU A 64 21.45 -10.60 6.63
CA LEU A 64 20.04 -10.41 6.25
C LEU A 64 19.20 -11.66 6.49
N THR A 65 19.74 -12.85 6.15
CA THR A 65 19.05 -14.13 6.40
C THR A 65 18.88 -14.38 7.90
N GLN A 66 19.90 -14.07 8.70
CA GLN A 66 19.82 -14.18 10.15
C GLN A 66 18.80 -13.21 10.74
N ALA A 67 18.78 -11.94 10.33
CA ALA A 67 17.83 -10.95 10.80
C ALA A 67 16.38 -11.33 10.49
N LEU A 68 16.12 -11.89 9.29
CA LEU A 68 14.80 -12.43 8.94
C LEU A 68 14.42 -13.64 9.81
N THR A 69 15.38 -14.53 10.08
CA THR A 69 15.18 -15.66 11.00
C THR A 69 14.91 -15.18 12.43
N ASP A 70 15.61 -14.15 12.89
CA ASP A 70 15.42 -13.52 14.18
C ASP A 70 14.00 -12.94 14.31
N LEU A 71 13.49 -12.28 13.28
CA LEU A 71 12.10 -11.82 13.26
C LEU A 71 11.11 -12.99 13.42
N SER A 72 11.36 -14.14 12.80
CA SER A 72 10.50 -15.32 12.94
C SER A 72 10.47 -15.91 14.35
N THR A 73 11.52 -15.69 15.14
CA THR A 73 11.66 -16.25 16.49
C THR A 73 11.33 -15.26 17.60
N LYS A 74 11.54 -13.95 17.37
CA LYS A 74 11.29 -12.88 18.34
C LYS A 74 9.86 -12.36 18.32
N THR A 75 9.11 -12.62 17.26
CA THR A 75 7.74 -12.09 17.07
C THR A 75 6.67 -13.14 17.33
N ASN A 76 5.43 -12.69 17.47
CA ASN A 76 4.23 -13.53 17.62
C ASN A 76 3.09 -12.98 16.76
N ALA A 77 1.93 -13.64 16.80
CA ALA A 77 0.76 -13.27 15.98
C ALA A 77 0.27 -11.82 16.18
N ASP A 78 0.48 -11.24 17.37
CA ASP A 78 0.06 -9.89 17.72
C ASP A 78 1.13 -8.84 17.41
N SER A 79 2.34 -9.26 17.04
CA SER A 79 3.44 -8.35 16.70
C SER A 79 3.14 -7.57 15.42
N THR A 80 3.67 -6.35 15.35
CA THR A 80 3.81 -5.60 14.09
C THR A 80 5.28 -5.64 13.66
N VAL A 81 5.53 -5.95 12.40
CA VAL A 81 6.88 -6.04 11.82
C VAL A 81 6.98 -5.08 10.66
N LEU A 82 8.02 -4.25 10.64
CA LEU A 82 8.37 -3.36 9.54
C LEU A 82 9.73 -3.76 8.96
N ILE A 83 9.80 -4.06 7.67
CA ILE A 83 11.05 -4.27 6.95
C ILE A 83 11.22 -3.12 5.97
N TYR A 84 12.25 -2.31 6.14
CA TYR A 84 12.59 -1.24 5.21
C TYR A 84 13.86 -1.64 4.46
N PHE A 85 13.81 -1.67 3.13
CA PHE A 85 14.94 -2.01 2.29
C PHE A 85 15.21 -0.91 1.27
N SER A 86 16.41 -0.33 1.32
CA SER A 86 16.92 0.56 0.28
C SER A 86 18.26 0.02 -0.25
N GLY A 87 18.28 -0.26 -1.56
CA GLY A 87 19.40 -0.93 -2.22
C GLY A 87 19.01 -1.45 -3.61
N HIS A 88 19.84 -2.32 -4.18
CA HIS A 88 19.54 -3.01 -5.43
C HIS A 88 18.60 -4.19 -5.22
N GLY A 89 17.50 -4.17 -5.99
CA GLY A 89 16.76 -5.37 -6.37
C GLY A 89 16.93 -5.60 -7.87
N GLY A 90 16.86 -6.85 -8.31
CA GLY A 90 16.95 -7.18 -9.72
C GLY A 90 16.19 -8.44 -10.09
N ARG A 91 16.02 -8.65 -11.40
CA ARG A 91 15.37 -9.83 -11.95
C ARG A 91 16.15 -10.40 -13.12
N ILE A 92 16.18 -11.72 -13.21
CA ILE A 92 16.62 -12.46 -14.39
C ILE A 92 15.38 -13.03 -15.07
N GLU A 93 15.19 -12.75 -16.35
CA GLU A 93 13.96 -13.13 -17.06
C GLU A 93 13.95 -14.59 -17.54
N PHE A 94 15.11 -15.13 -17.91
CA PHE A 94 15.20 -16.43 -18.57
C PHE A 94 16.34 -17.28 -18.00
N GLY A 95 16.19 -18.60 -18.15
CA GLY A 95 17.20 -19.58 -17.78
C GLY A 95 17.00 -20.19 -16.39
N PRO A 96 17.96 -21.02 -15.94
CA PRO A 96 17.82 -21.78 -14.69
C PRO A 96 17.88 -20.90 -13.43
N THR A 97 18.39 -19.68 -13.54
CA THR A 97 18.43 -18.70 -12.45
C THR A 97 17.45 -17.55 -12.71
N ALA A 98 16.37 -17.80 -13.45
CA ALA A 98 15.29 -16.83 -13.62
C ALA A 98 14.58 -16.60 -12.28
N GLY A 99 14.18 -15.35 -12.05
CA GLY A 99 13.52 -14.91 -10.84
C GLY A 99 14.03 -13.57 -10.33
N GLU A 100 13.46 -13.13 -9.22
CA GLU A 100 13.76 -11.88 -8.54
C GLU A 100 14.84 -12.08 -7.47
N TYR A 101 15.58 -11.02 -7.17
CA TYR A 101 16.69 -11.05 -6.25
C TYR A 101 16.79 -9.72 -5.49
N LEU A 102 16.91 -9.79 -4.17
CA LEU A 102 17.47 -8.71 -3.37
C LEU A 102 18.99 -8.91 -3.30
N LEU A 103 19.75 -7.82 -3.45
CA LEU A 103 21.21 -7.90 -3.55
C LEU A 103 21.86 -7.36 -2.26
N PRO A 104 22.33 -8.25 -1.37
CA PRO A 104 23.26 -7.92 -0.29
C PRO A 104 24.56 -7.26 -0.76
N VAL A 105 25.30 -6.63 0.14
CA VAL A 105 26.57 -5.92 -0.17
C VAL A 105 27.62 -6.83 -0.80
N ASP A 106 27.61 -8.12 -0.43
CA ASP A 106 28.56 -9.17 -0.82
C ASP A 106 28.08 -9.95 -2.05
N THR A 107 27.06 -9.46 -2.75
CA THR A 107 26.58 -10.08 -3.99
C THR A 107 27.66 -10.08 -5.07
N VAL A 108 27.87 -11.24 -5.69
CA VAL A 108 28.80 -11.47 -6.80
C VAL A 108 28.03 -11.88 -8.05
N TYR A 109 28.09 -11.02 -9.07
CA TYR A 109 27.40 -11.23 -10.34
C TYR A 109 28.40 -11.48 -11.49
N THR A 110 29.10 -12.63 -11.41
CA THR A 110 30.00 -13.13 -12.47
C THR A 110 29.43 -14.34 -13.21
N SER A 111 28.32 -14.90 -12.72
CA SER A 111 27.55 -15.99 -13.33
C SER A 111 26.16 -16.06 -12.68
N GLY A 112 25.23 -16.80 -13.27
CA GLY A 112 23.95 -17.10 -12.60
C GLY A 112 24.13 -17.85 -11.27
N ALA A 113 25.10 -18.78 -11.21
CA ALA A 113 25.38 -19.56 -10.01
C ALA A 113 25.93 -18.70 -8.86
N SER A 114 26.91 -17.83 -9.14
CA SER A 114 27.47 -16.91 -8.14
C SER A 114 26.40 -15.95 -7.61
N LEU A 115 25.50 -15.48 -8.50
CA LEU A 115 24.38 -14.64 -8.08
C LEU A 115 23.42 -15.42 -7.17
N ALA A 116 22.99 -16.62 -7.56
CA ALA A 116 22.10 -17.44 -6.74
C ALA A 116 22.71 -17.78 -5.37
N GLU A 117 24.03 -17.97 -5.32
CA GLU A 117 24.78 -18.23 -4.10
C GLU A 117 24.89 -17.01 -3.19
N THR A 118 25.03 -15.80 -3.73
CA THR A 118 25.35 -14.59 -2.95
C THR A 118 24.21 -13.58 -2.82
N ALA A 119 23.17 -13.67 -3.65
CA ALA A 119 21.94 -12.89 -3.54
C ALA A 119 20.87 -13.62 -2.71
N ILE A 120 19.83 -12.90 -2.29
CA ILE A 120 18.62 -13.47 -1.72
C ILE A 120 17.58 -13.56 -2.84
N SER A 121 17.25 -14.77 -3.26
CA SER A 121 16.20 -14.98 -4.27
C SER A 121 14.83 -14.55 -3.73
N GLY A 122 13.93 -14.20 -4.65
CA GLY A 122 12.59 -13.78 -4.31
C GLY A 122 11.79 -14.86 -3.60
N ILE A 123 12.07 -16.14 -3.92
CA ILE A 123 11.53 -17.31 -3.22
C ILE A 123 12.05 -17.36 -1.78
N GLN A 124 13.37 -17.23 -1.57
CA GLN A 124 13.96 -17.24 -0.22
C GLN A 124 13.40 -16.10 0.65
N PHE A 125 13.28 -14.90 0.07
CA PHE A 125 12.70 -13.78 0.79
C PHE A 125 11.23 -14.02 1.13
N THR A 126 10.43 -14.51 0.17
CA THR A 126 9.01 -14.83 0.39
C THR A 126 8.81 -15.88 1.48
N GLU A 127 9.60 -16.96 1.47
CA GLU A 127 9.56 -17.99 2.51
C GLU A 127 9.98 -17.45 3.88
N ALA A 128 10.99 -16.58 3.92
CA ALA A 128 11.39 -15.91 5.16
C ALA A 128 10.26 -15.03 5.72
N LEU A 129 9.55 -14.29 4.87
CA LEU A 129 8.35 -13.53 5.27
C LEU A 129 7.20 -14.43 5.72
N ARG A 130 7.07 -15.65 5.17
CA ARG A 130 6.03 -16.63 5.57
C ARG A 130 6.33 -17.24 6.94
N ALA A 131 7.61 -17.38 7.26
CA ALA A 131 8.05 -17.89 8.55
C ALA A 131 7.80 -16.89 9.71
N ILE A 132 7.65 -15.59 9.42
CA ILE A 132 7.36 -14.57 10.44
C ILE A 132 5.90 -14.72 10.92
N PRO A 133 5.65 -15.00 12.22
CA PRO A 133 4.30 -15.26 12.73
C PRO A 133 3.41 -14.01 12.83
N ALA A 134 3.99 -12.81 12.75
CA ALA A 134 3.27 -11.55 12.85
C ALA A 134 2.18 -11.41 11.78
N ARG A 135 0.95 -11.07 12.21
CA ARG A 135 -0.19 -10.80 11.31
C ARG A 135 -0.27 -9.35 10.85
N LYS A 136 0.81 -8.59 11.05
CA LYS A 136 0.93 -7.18 10.69
C LYS A 136 2.36 -6.97 10.20
N LEU A 137 2.63 -7.34 8.96
CA LEU A 137 3.96 -7.30 8.35
C LEU A 137 3.96 -6.30 7.20
N VAL A 138 4.74 -5.24 7.34
CA VAL A 138 4.93 -4.20 6.33
C VAL A 138 6.32 -4.35 5.74
N VAL A 139 6.44 -4.38 4.41
CA VAL A 139 7.71 -4.25 3.70
C VAL A 139 7.68 -2.97 2.90
N ILE A 140 8.71 -2.14 3.02
CA ILE A 140 8.90 -0.91 2.26
C ILE A 140 10.16 -1.08 1.41
N PHE A 141 9.97 -1.07 0.09
CA PHE A 141 11.06 -1.09 -0.87
C PHE A 141 11.33 0.31 -1.39
N ASP A 142 12.47 0.88 -1.01
CA ASP A 142 13.02 2.07 -1.66
C ASP A 142 14.21 1.68 -2.56
N CYS A 143 13.89 0.87 -3.57
CA CYS A 143 14.87 0.36 -4.53
C CYS A 143 14.92 1.28 -5.76
N CYS A 144 16.13 1.77 -6.09
CA CYS A 144 16.35 2.52 -7.32
C CYS A 144 16.33 1.59 -8.54
N HIS A 145 15.47 1.89 -9.53
CA HIS A 145 15.52 1.30 -10.87
C HIS A 145 16.58 1.98 -11.79
N SER A 146 17.31 3.00 -11.30
CA SER A 146 17.97 4.03 -12.11
C SER A 146 19.30 3.64 -12.78
N GLY A 147 19.52 2.36 -13.05
CA GLY A 147 20.56 1.92 -13.96
C GLY A 147 21.00 0.53 -13.59
N GLY A 148 20.97 -0.37 -14.59
CA GLY A 148 21.25 -1.79 -14.42
C GLY A 148 22.41 -2.06 -13.44
N ILE A 149 22.30 -3.19 -12.75
CA ILE A 149 23.16 -3.68 -11.65
C ILE A 149 24.63 -3.95 -12.12
N GLY A 150 24.99 -3.47 -13.31
CA GLY A 150 26.16 -3.83 -14.09
C GLY A 150 25.75 -4.87 -15.13
N GLN A 151 26.12 -4.68 -16.40
CA GLN A 151 25.94 -5.71 -17.42
C GLN A 151 27.24 -6.54 -17.51
N PRO A 152 27.16 -7.88 -17.50
CA PRO A 152 28.31 -8.71 -17.77
C PRO A 152 28.75 -8.53 -19.22
N LYS A 153 30.07 -8.49 -19.46
CA LYS A 153 30.62 -8.43 -20.83
C LYS A 153 30.58 -9.78 -21.55
N ASP A 154 30.35 -10.86 -20.82
CA ASP A 154 30.24 -12.22 -21.35
C ASP A 154 28.77 -12.54 -21.63
N PRO A 155 28.40 -12.86 -22.90
CA PRO A 155 27.02 -13.15 -23.30
C PRO A 155 26.46 -14.44 -22.68
N THR A 156 27.29 -15.26 -22.03
CA THR A 156 26.85 -16.47 -21.31
C THR A 156 26.33 -16.19 -19.91
N ILE A 157 26.59 -15.00 -19.36
CA ILE A 157 26.11 -14.59 -18.04
C ILE A 157 24.69 -14.00 -18.21
N PRO A 158 23.67 -14.52 -17.49
CA PRO A 158 22.29 -14.09 -17.67
C PRO A 158 22.12 -12.62 -17.30
N GLU A 159 21.47 -11.82 -18.14
CA GLU A 159 21.22 -10.40 -17.90
C GLU A 159 20.31 -10.19 -16.67
N ILE A 160 20.74 -9.33 -15.75
CA ILE A 160 19.93 -8.88 -14.62
C ILE A 160 19.39 -7.48 -14.89
N LYS A 161 18.07 -7.36 -14.93
CA LYS A 161 17.38 -6.07 -15.02
C LYS A 161 17.23 -5.50 -13.62
N GLY A 162 17.51 -4.21 -13.46
CA GLY A 162 17.30 -3.50 -12.20
C GLY A 162 15.81 -3.39 -11.86
N GLY A 163 15.52 -3.37 -10.57
CA GLY A 163 14.15 -3.27 -10.06
C GLY A 163 13.48 -4.61 -9.78
N LEU A 164 12.36 -4.52 -9.07
CA LEU A 164 11.47 -5.65 -8.81
C LEU A 164 10.18 -5.43 -9.61
N PRO A 165 9.61 -6.47 -10.23
CA PRO A 165 8.42 -6.33 -11.03
C PRO A 165 7.14 -6.31 -10.16
N ASP A 166 6.11 -5.58 -10.59
CA ASP A 166 4.82 -5.49 -9.89
C ASP A 166 4.21 -6.85 -9.53
N ASN A 167 4.29 -7.84 -10.42
CA ASN A 167 3.79 -9.20 -10.14
C ASN A 167 4.53 -9.92 -8.99
N TYR A 168 5.77 -9.52 -8.69
CA TYR A 168 6.47 -10.01 -7.51
C TYR A 168 5.93 -9.37 -6.22
N TYR A 169 5.51 -8.09 -6.26
CA TYR A 169 4.80 -7.48 -5.13
C TYR A 169 3.47 -8.16 -4.86
N ASP A 170 2.74 -8.57 -5.89
CA ASP A 170 1.50 -9.35 -5.74
C ASP A 170 1.76 -10.69 -5.06
N GLN A 171 2.86 -11.37 -5.40
CA GLN A 171 3.28 -12.62 -4.73
C GLN A 171 3.68 -12.38 -3.27
N LEU A 172 4.40 -11.30 -2.99
CA LEU A 172 4.83 -10.96 -1.63
C LEU A 172 3.67 -10.64 -0.71
N VAL A 173 2.62 -10.02 -1.24
CA VAL A 173 1.39 -9.73 -0.50
C VAL A 173 0.63 -11.00 -0.10
N GLN A 174 0.77 -12.11 -0.83
CA GLN A 174 0.06 -13.34 -0.47
C GLN A 174 0.43 -13.81 0.93
N GLY A 175 -0.57 -13.85 1.82
CA GLY A 175 -0.42 -14.22 3.22
C GLY A 175 -1.09 -13.20 4.12
N LYS A 176 -1.62 -13.67 5.26
CA LYS A 176 -2.43 -12.82 6.14
C LYS A 176 -1.61 -11.67 6.74
N GLY A 177 -2.14 -10.46 6.64
CA GLY A 177 -1.63 -9.31 7.36
C GLY A 177 -0.46 -8.61 6.70
N ARG A 178 -0.33 -8.72 5.39
CA ARG A 178 0.84 -8.24 4.64
C ARG A 178 0.57 -6.93 3.93
N VAL A 179 1.53 -6.03 3.99
CA VAL A 179 1.51 -4.75 3.29
C VAL A 179 2.85 -4.55 2.60
N ILE A 180 2.83 -4.17 1.33
CA ILE A 180 4.01 -3.81 0.54
C ILE A 180 3.86 -2.38 0.08
N PHE A 181 4.84 -1.54 0.43
CA PHE A 181 5.07 -0.25 -0.19
C PHE A 181 6.27 -0.38 -1.13
N ALA A 182 6.20 0.22 -2.32
CA ALA A 182 7.37 0.42 -3.16
C ALA A 182 7.46 1.89 -3.60
N SER A 183 8.68 2.41 -3.69
CA SER A 183 8.90 3.84 -3.96
C SER A 183 8.59 4.27 -5.38
N SER A 184 8.51 3.34 -6.33
CA SER A 184 8.23 3.57 -7.74
C SER A 184 7.64 2.33 -8.40
N ARG A 185 6.99 2.49 -9.56
CA ARG A 185 6.56 1.37 -10.43
C ARG A 185 7.75 0.65 -11.06
N ASN A 186 7.57 -0.60 -11.52
CA ASN A 186 8.63 -1.38 -12.16
C ASN A 186 9.21 -0.78 -13.46
N THR A 187 8.55 0.23 -14.03
CA THR A 187 8.96 0.98 -15.23
C THR A 187 9.51 2.37 -14.90
N GLU A 188 9.50 2.75 -13.63
CA GLU A 188 9.86 4.09 -13.13
C GLU A 188 11.10 4.03 -12.26
N GLN A 189 11.71 5.18 -11.97
CA GLN A 189 12.88 5.26 -11.11
C GLN A 189 12.52 5.79 -9.73
N SER A 190 13.28 5.38 -8.71
CA SER A 190 13.33 6.11 -7.44
C SER A 190 14.38 7.21 -7.57
N TYR A 191 13.98 8.47 -7.32
CA TYR A 191 14.81 9.64 -7.58
C TYR A 191 15.44 10.19 -6.30
N VAL A 192 16.60 10.83 -6.49
CA VAL A 192 17.23 11.70 -5.49
C VAL A 192 17.34 13.09 -6.10
N THR A 193 16.71 14.08 -5.47
CA THR A 193 16.79 15.46 -5.91
C THR A 193 18.14 16.05 -5.54
N SER A 194 18.74 16.84 -6.45
CA SER A 194 20.07 17.43 -6.22
C SER A 194 20.15 18.18 -4.88
N GLY A 195 21.17 17.87 -4.08
CA GLY A 195 21.37 18.46 -2.75
C GLY A 195 20.46 17.90 -1.65
N SER A 196 19.61 16.91 -1.93
CA SER A 196 18.77 16.26 -0.91
C SER A 196 19.55 15.23 -0.12
N THR A 197 19.27 15.18 1.19
CA THR A 197 19.85 14.18 2.11
C THR A 197 19.30 12.77 1.87
N ASN A 198 18.01 12.69 1.48
CA ASN A 198 17.23 11.46 1.32
C ASN A 198 16.67 11.32 -0.09
N SER A 199 16.26 10.10 -0.48
CA SER A 199 15.47 9.88 -1.69
C SER A 199 14.15 10.65 -1.63
N VAL A 200 13.52 10.92 -2.78
CA VAL A 200 12.22 11.62 -2.83
C VAL A 200 11.18 10.90 -1.98
N PHE A 201 11.08 9.57 -2.12
CA PHE A 201 10.16 8.75 -1.34
C PHE A 201 10.45 8.84 0.16
N THR A 202 11.69 8.62 0.56
CA THR A 202 12.07 8.57 1.98
C THR A 202 12.02 9.93 2.65
N LYS A 203 12.36 11.00 1.93
CA LYS A 203 12.14 12.39 2.35
C LYS A 203 10.68 12.62 2.74
N HIS A 204 9.73 12.18 1.91
CA HIS A 204 8.31 12.35 2.21
C HIS A 204 7.82 11.40 3.31
N LEU A 205 8.31 10.16 3.38
CA LEU A 205 7.99 9.24 4.47
C LEU A 205 8.41 9.81 5.83
N ILE A 206 9.65 10.30 5.93
CA ILE A 206 10.17 10.95 7.13
C ILE A 206 9.33 12.18 7.49
N ALA A 207 9.01 13.04 6.51
CA ALA A 207 8.21 14.24 6.75
C ALA A 207 6.78 13.90 7.26
N GLY A 208 6.16 12.85 6.71
CA GLY A 208 4.86 12.37 7.14
C GLY A 208 4.87 11.87 8.58
N LEU A 209 5.82 10.97 8.90
CA LEU A 209 5.96 10.39 10.24
C LEU A 209 6.44 11.41 11.31
N LYS A 210 7.09 12.51 10.91
CA LYS A 210 7.45 13.64 11.78
C LYS A 210 6.29 14.63 12.05
N GLY A 211 5.07 14.29 11.65
CA GLY A 211 3.86 15.07 11.94
C GLY A 211 3.18 15.66 10.71
N GLY A 212 3.67 15.39 9.50
CA GLY A 212 2.94 15.70 8.27
C GLY A 212 1.65 14.88 8.13
N ILE A 213 1.63 13.66 8.66
CA ILE A 213 0.42 12.83 8.81
C ILE A 213 -0.22 13.18 10.15
N THR A 214 -1.45 13.68 10.13
CA THR A 214 -2.19 14.04 11.34
C THR A 214 -2.84 12.83 12.00
N SER A 215 -2.89 12.77 13.32
CA SER A 215 -3.63 11.75 14.07
C SER A 215 -4.47 12.33 15.21
N ASN A 216 -5.66 11.78 15.41
CA ASN A 216 -6.58 12.15 16.47
C ASN A 216 -6.44 11.28 17.73
N ASP A 217 -6.01 10.02 17.55
CA ASP A 217 -5.88 9.05 18.64
C ASP A 217 -4.43 8.75 19.02
N GLY A 218 -3.48 9.40 18.35
CA GLY A 218 -2.05 9.28 18.60
C GLY A 218 -1.38 8.14 17.83
N LEU A 219 -2.08 7.54 16.87
CA LEU A 219 -1.58 6.45 16.04
C LEU A 219 -1.55 6.85 14.56
N ILE A 220 -0.49 6.49 13.86
CA ILE A 220 -0.38 6.55 12.40
C ILE A 220 -0.55 5.13 11.86
N ARG A 221 -1.52 4.97 10.97
CA ARG A 221 -1.89 3.68 10.36
C ARG A 221 -1.38 3.57 8.93
N ILE A 222 -1.50 2.37 8.38
CA ILE A 222 -1.01 2.03 7.04
C ILE A 222 -1.62 2.94 5.96
N PHE A 223 -2.92 3.20 6.04
CA PHE A 223 -3.59 4.02 5.03
C PHE A 223 -3.18 5.49 5.09
N ASP A 224 -3.01 6.03 6.29
CA ASP A 224 -2.54 7.41 6.49
C ASP A 224 -1.17 7.64 5.83
N ILE A 225 -0.31 6.61 5.85
CA ILE A 225 1.02 6.66 5.22
C ILE A 225 0.91 6.74 3.70
N PHE A 226 0.16 5.85 3.05
CA PHE A 226 0.07 5.87 1.59
C PHE A 226 -0.61 7.14 1.08
N GLU A 227 -1.69 7.56 1.75
CA GLU A 227 -2.41 8.79 1.43
C GLU A 227 -1.50 10.00 1.44
N TYR A 228 -0.62 10.09 2.44
CA TYR A 228 0.31 11.20 2.53
C TYR A 228 1.42 11.09 1.48
N LEU A 229 1.95 9.88 1.26
CA LEU A 229 3.09 9.65 0.39
C LEU A 229 2.76 9.86 -1.08
N GLN A 230 1.69 9.24 -1.59
CA GLN A 230 1.41 9.20 -3.02
C GLN A 230 1.37 10.59 -3.68
N PRO A 231 0.58 11.57 -3.20
CA PRO A 231 0.47 12.87 -3.86
C PRO A 231 1.72 13.73 -3.63
N LYS A 232 2.43 13.54 -2.52
CA LYS A 232 3.65 14.29 -2.21
C LYS A 232 4.82 13.84 -3.06
N VAL A 233 5.02 12.53 -3.20
CA VAL A 233 6.06 11.95 -4.05
C VAL A 233 5.79 12.27 -5.51
N THR A 234 4.56 12.05 -6.00
CA THR A 234 4.19 12.36 -7.38
C THR A 234 4.28 13.86 -7.67
N GLY A 235 3.93 14.71 -6.69
CA GLY A 235 4.05 16.16 -6.80
C GLY A 235 5.49 16.68 -6.83
N ASP A 236 6.41 16.07 -6.08
CA ASP A 236 7.85 16.41 -6.11
C ASP A 236 8.52 15.82 -7.36
N GLN A 237 8.10 14.64 -7.81
CA GLN A 237 8.64 13.94 -8.96
C GLN A 237 7.53 13.22 -9.77
N PRO A 238 7.00 13.84 -10.84
CA PRO A 238 5.86 13.31 -11.62
C PRO A 238 6.09 11.96 -12.31
N ASN A 239 7.33 11.51 -12.42
CA ASN A 239 7.68 10.20 -13.00
C ASN A 239 8.03 9.15 -11.93
N GLN A 240 7.54 9.36 -10.70
CA GLN A 240 7.71 8.45 -9.58
C GLN A 240 6.37 8.29 -8.85
N HIS A 241 5.74 7.13 -9.02
CA HIS A 241 4.47 6.79 -8.40
C HIS A 241 4.68 5.69 -7.36
N PRO A 242 4.48 5.99 -6.06
CA PRO A 242 4.49 4.97 -5.03
C PRO A 242 3.46 3.88 -5.28
N ILE A 243 3.83 2.63 -5.01
CA ILE A 243 2.94 1.47 -5.04
C ILE A 243 2.55 1.11 -3.61
N PHE A 244 1.30 0.71 -3.45
CA PHE A 244 0.78 0.08 -2.25
C PHE A 244 0.04 -1.21 -2.63
N LYS A 245 0.43 -2.33 -2.02
CA LYS A 245 -0.26 -3.61 -2.13
C LYS A 245 -0.52 -4.15 -0.73
N SER A 246 -1.64 -4.84 -0.51
CA SER A 246 -1.91 -5.45 0.80
C SER A 246 -2.87 -6.63 0.77
N ASP A 247 -2.69 -7.54 1.72
CA ASP A 247 -3.61 -8.62 2.12
C ASP A 247 -3.81 -8.47 3.64
N ILE A 248 -4.61 -7.48 4.03
CA ILE A 248 -4.89 -7.15 5.42
C ILE A 248 -6.38 -7.26 5.69
N GLU A 249 -6.72 -7.56 6.93
CA GLU A 249 -8.11 -7.57 7.43
C GLU A 249 -8.47 -6.23 8.10
N GLU A 250 -7.49 -5.51 8.65
CA GLU A 250 -7.71 -4.25 9.37
C GLU A 250 -6.62 -3.21 9.05
N ASN A 251 -6.98 -1.92 9.09
CA ASN A 251 -6.04 -0.81 9.03
C ASN A 251 -5.33 -0.63 10.38
N PHE A 252 -4.25 -1.39 10.59
CA PHE A 252 -3.54 -1.41 11.85
C PHE A 252 -2.55 -0.23 12.00
N PRO A 253 -2.27 0.19 13.25
CA PRO A 253 -1.26 1.21 13.51
C PRO A 253 0.15 0.68 13.24
N LEU A 254 0.96 1.47 12.54
CA LEU A 254 2.37 1.18 12.29
C LEU A 254 3.28 1.94 13.25
N THR A 255 2.97 3.21 13.53
CA THR A 255 3.79 4.06 14.41
C THR A 255 2.90 4.94 15.30
N LEU A 256 3.49 5.51 16.35
CA LEU A 256 2.86 6.61 17.07
C LEU A 256 2.87 7.89 16.22
N TYR A 257 1.93 8.78 16.49
CA TYR A 257 1.95 10.18 16.04
C TYR A 257 2.55 11.05 17.15
N LEU A 258 3.69 11.68 16.87
CA LEU A 258 4.39 12.59 17.80
C LEU A 258 4.50 12.03 19.24
N GLY A 259 4.89 10.76 19.38
CA GLY A 259 5.04 10.07 20.67
C GLY A 259 3.71 9.67 21.32
N GLY A 260 2.64 9.57 20.53
CA GLY A 260 1.30 9.21 20.97
C GLY A 260 0.47 10.41 21.43
N GLN A 261 0.86 11.62 21.02
CA GLN A 261 0.07 12.82 21.27
C GLN A 261 -1.27 12.71 20.58
N LYS A 262 -2.35 13.07 21.28
CA LYS A 262 -3.68 13.16 20.68
C LYS A 262 -3.88 14.60 20.24
N GLY A 263 -4.26 14.83 18.99
CA GLY A 263 -4.62 16.16 18.52
C GLY A 263 -5.78 16.76 19.32
N VAL A 264 -5.82 18.10 19.43
CA VAL A 264 -6.98 18.84 19.94
C VAL A 264 -7.65 19.57 18.76
N SER A 265 -8.70 18.99 18.19
CA SER A 265 -9.72 19.72 17.41
C SER A 265 -10.98 18.89 17.17
N PRO A 266 -12.14 19.54 16.93
CA PRO A 266 -13.44 18.96 17.17
C PRO A 266 -13.80 18.04 16.02
N VAL A 267 -14.08 16.79 16.35
CA VAL A 267 -15.10 15.89 15.78
C VAL A 267 -14.56 14.48 16.01
N SER A 268 -14.67 14.04 17.25
CA SER A 268 -15.09 12.67 17.50
C SER A 268 -16.60 12.75 17.67
N PRO A 269 -17.43 12.33 16.71
CA PRO A 269 -18.78 11.94 17.04
C PRO A 269 -18.68 10.50 17.54
N SER A 270 -18.58 10.37 18.86
CA SER A 270 -19.37 9.36 19.56
C SER A 270 -20.84 9.78 19.43
N VAL A 271 -21.43 9.56 18.26
CA VAL A 271 -22.86 9.74 18.00
C VAL A 271 -23.24 8.62 17.04
N GLN A 272 -24.39 7.98 17.28
CA GLN A 272 -25.09 7.21 16.25
C GLN A 272 -25.37 8.17 15.07
N GLU A 273 -24.45 8.30 14.13
CA GLU A 273 -24.62 9.20 13.00
C GLU A 273 -25.52 8.53 11.97
N GLU A 274 -26.73 9.08 11.85
CA GLU A 274 -27.72 8.75 10.82
C GLU A 274 -27.08 8.86 9.42
N PHE A 275 -27.35 7.88 8.54
CA PHE A 275 -26.85 7.93 7.16
C PHE A 275 -27.37 9.16 6.44
N ARG A 276 -26.45 10.01 5.96
CA ARG A 276 -26.77 11.24 5.21
C ARG A 276 -27.04 10.94 3.74
N TYR A 277 -26.36 9.92 3.22
CA TYR A 277 -26.45 9.49 1.83
C TYR A 277 -26.88 8.02 1.74
N ASP A 278 -27.53 7.64 0.66
CA ASP A 278 -27.82 6.25 0.36
C ASP A 278 -26.60 5.54 -0.24
N VAL A 279 -25.80 6.26 -1.04
CA VAL A 279 -24.64 5.70 -1.72
C VAL A 279 -23.50 6.71 -1.84
N TYR A 280 -22.28 6.27 -1.50
CA TYR A 280 -21.03 6.95 -1.86
C TYR A 280 -20.43 6.28 -3.09
N ILE A 281 -20.03 7.04 -4.12
CA ILE A 281 -19.41 6.50 -5.33
C ILE A 281 -17.89 6.67 -5.27
N SER A 282 -17.15 5.56 -5.34
CA SER A 282 -15.69 5.55 -5.55
C SER A 282 -15.40 5.25 -7.02
N TYR A 283 -14.67 6.17 -7.65
CA TYR A 283 -14.29 6.13 -9.05
C TYR A 283 -13.00 6.95 -9.25
N VAL A 284 -12.36 6.82 -10.41
CA VAL A 284 -11.24 7.71 -10.77
C VAL A 284 -11.79 9.02 -11.29
N ASP A 285 -11.53 10.12 -10.59
CA ASP A 285 -11.90 11.48 -11.01
C ASP A 285 -10.95 12.03 -12.10
N GLU A 286 -10.85 11.28 -13.19
CA GLU A 286 -10.10 11.61 -14.40
C GLU A 286 -10.93 11.20 -15.62
N GLU A 287 -10.70 11.83 -16.77
CA GLU A 287 -11.39 11.46 -18.01
C GLU A 287 -10.93 10.09 -18.52
N PRO A 288 -11.84 9.23 -19.04
CA PRO A 288 -13.25 9.48 -19.31
C PRO A 288 -14.21 9.02 -18.20
N ASP A 289 -13.70 8.71 -17.01
CA ASP A 289 -14.50 8.16 -15.91
C ASP A 289 -15.31 9.24 -15.20
N SER A 290 -14.71 10.42 -14.99
CA SER A 290 -15.38 11.56 -14.34
C SER A 290 -16.64 11.98 -15.10
N THR A 291 -16.53 12.25 -16.41
CA THR A 291 -17.68 12.55 -17.27
C THR A 291 -18.77 11.47 -17.16
N TRP A 292 -18.41 10.19 -17.22
CA TRP A 292 -19.41 9.12 -17.16
C TRP A 292 -20.13 9.06 -15.81
N VAL A 293 -19.41 9.26 -14.70
CA VAL A 293 -20.03 9.26 -13.37
C VAL A 293 -20.98 10.46 -13.21
N TRP A 294 -20.52 11.66 -13.55
CA TRP A 294 -21.30 12.89 -13.38
C TRP A 294 -22.47 13.03 -14.35
N ASP A 295 -22.27 12.70 -15.62
CA ASP A 295 -23.28 12.95 -16.67
C ASP A 295 -24.24 11.78 -16.86
N VAL A 296 -23.85 10.57 -16.46
CA VAL A 296 -24.65 9.35 -16.69
C VAL A 296 -25.09 8.70 -15.40
N LEU A 297 -24.16 8.36 -14.50
CA LEU A 297 -24.49 7.52 -13.34
C LEU A 297 -25.23 8.29 -12.25
N VAL A 298 -24.69 9.44 -11.82
CA VAL A 298 -25.29 10.25 -10.74
C VAL A 298 -26.73 10.64 -11.07
N PRO A 299 -27.05 11.21 -12.26
CA PRO A 299 -28.43 11.59 -12.59
C PRO A 299 -29.38 10.39 -12.62
N LYS A 300 -28.90 9.22 -13.07
CA LYS A 300 -29.71 8.00 -13.07
C LYS A 300 -30.00 7.48 -11.66
N LEU A 301 -29.04 7.56 -10.73
CA LEU A 301 -29.24 7.17 -9.33
C LEU A 301 -30.18 8.15 -8.60
N GLU A 302 -30.02 9.45 -8.83
CA GLU A 302 -30.88 10.48 -8.23
C GLU A 302 -32.32 10.42 -8.74
N ALA A 303 -32.52 10.09 -10.03
CA ALA A 303 -33.85 9.84 -10.59
C ALA A 303 -34.61 8.69 -9.88
N GLU A 304 -33.87 7.79 -9.23
CA GLU A 304 -34.40 6.70 -8.42
C GLU A 304 -34.59 7.07 -6.93
N ASN A 305 -34.48 8.37 -6.60
CA ASN A 305 -34.54 8.96 -5.27
C ASN A 305 -33.45 8.49 -4.30
N LEU A 306 -32.25 8.16 -4.81
CA LEU A 306 -31.09 7.88 -3.96
C LEU A 306 -30.33 9.19 -3.69
N LYS A 307 -29.98 9.43 -2.42
CA LYS A 307 -29.04 10.50 -2.05
C LYS A 307 -27.63 10.01 -2.34
N VAL A 308 -26.99 10.61 -3.34
CA VAL A 308 -25.65 10.24 -3.78
C VAL A 308 -24.61 11.16 -3.14
N ALA A 309 -23.45 10.62 -2.80
CA ALA A 309 -22.24 11.38 -2.51
C ALA A 309 -21.13 10.92 -3.45
N VAL A 310 -20.41 11.88 -4.01
CA VAL A 310 -19.11 11.64 -4.66
C VAL A 310 -18.02 12.39 -3.90
N SER A 311 -16.75 12.07 -4.15
CA SER A 311 -15.59 12.64 -3.43
C SER A 311 -15.68 14.15 -3.20
N GLY A 312 -16.08 14.93 -4.22
CA GLY A 312 -16.24 16.38 -4.11
C GLY A 312 -17.37 16.88 -3.18
N ASP A 313 -18.43 16.10 -2.94
CA ASP A 313 -19.58 16.52 -2.11
C ASP A 313 -19.36 16.31 -0.61
N VAL A 314 -18.37 15.49 -0.25
CA VAL A 314 -17.97 15.21 1.13
C VAL A 314 -16.68 15.92 1.54
N ASP A 315 -16.10 16.69 0.62
CA ASP A 315 -14.85 17.41 0.82
C ASP A 315 -15.02 18.53 1.85
N LEU A 316 -14.32 18.39 2.97
CA LEU A 316 -13.94 19.53 3.78
C LEU A 316 -12.64 20.09 3.21
N LEU A 317 -12.65 21.36 2.83
CA LEU A 317 -11.46 22.06 2.35
C LEU A 317 -10.34 21.97 3.40
N GLY A 318 -9.18 21.46 3.01
CA GLY A 318 -8.02 21.27 3.89
C GLY A 318 -7.99 19.96 4.68
N VAL A 319 -8.97 19.07 4.48
CA VAL A 319 -8.98 17.70 5.02
C VAL A 319 -8.43 16.72 3.98
N ALA A 320 -7.71 15.70 4.44
CA ALA A 320 -7.07 14.72 3.57
C ALA A 320 -8.11 13.86 2.81
N ARG A 321 -7.80 13.44 1.57
CA ARG A 321 -8.73 12.77 0.65
C ARG A 321 -9.30 11.47 1.21
N VAL A 322 -8.51 10.64 1.88
CA VAL A 322 -8.98 9.43 2.58
C VAL A 322 -9.90 9.79 3.72
N ILE A 323 -9.64 10.86 4.47
CA ILE A 323 -10.60 11.28 5.50
C ILE A 323 -11.94 11.66 4.84
N ASN A 324 -11.92 12.30 3.66
CA ASN A 324 -13.15 12.57 2.91
C ASN A 324 -13.80 11.28 2.36
N ILE A 325 -13.01 10.31 1.87
CA ILE A 325 -13.50 8.98 1.45
C ILE A 325 -14.08 8.22 2.64
N GLU A 326 -13.38 8.15 3.77
CA GLU A 326 -13.83 7.54 5.02
C GLU A 326 -15.12 8.18 5.51
N ARG A 327 -15.23 9.51 5.43
CA ARG A 327 -16.47 10.22 5.74
C ARG A 327 -17.58 9.86 4.76
N GLY A 328 -17.30 9.85 3.46
CA GLY A 328 -18.25 9.44 2.42
C GLY A 328 -18.77 8.03 2.65
N VAL A 329 -17.87 7.09 2.92
CA VAL A 329 -18.18 5.71 3.27
C VAL A 329 -18.99 5.64 4.57
N LYS A 330 -18.56 6.34 5.63
CA LYS A 330 -19.21 6.35 6.95
C LYS A 330 -20.62 6.92 6.92
N PHE A 331 -20.83 8.02 6.19
CA PHE A 331 -22.11 8.73 6.11
C PHE A 331 -23.06 8.21 5.03
N SER A 332 -22.63 7.27 4.20
CA SER A 332 -23.50 6.63 3.21
C SER A 332 -24.07 5.33 3.74
N LYS A 333 -25.17 4.80 3.18
CA LYS A 333 -25.64 3.43 3.50
C LYS A 333 -24.80 2.38 2.78
N ARG A 334 -24.32 2.69 1.58
CA ARG A 334 -23.50 1.79 0.75
C ARG A 334 -22.36 2.54 0.07
N THR A 335 -21.35 1.80 -0.33
CA THR A 335 -20.27 2.28 -1.20
C THR A 335 -20.36 1.57 -2.54
N LEU A 336 -20.50 2.34 -3.61
CA LEU A 336 -20.51 1.87 -4.98
C LEU A 336 -19.14 2.10 -5.62
N VAL A 337 -18.44 1.03 -5.95
CA VAL A 337 -17.16 1.09 -6.67
C VAL A 337 -17.40 0.94 -8.17
N ILE A 338 -16.87 1.87 -8.95
CA ILE A 338 -16.93 1.87 -10.42
C ILE A 338 -15.61 1.35 -10.98
N LEU A 339 -15.63 0.12 -11.48
CA LEU A 339 -14.46 -0.53 -12.10
C LEU A 339 -14.38 -0.16 -13.59
N SER A 340 -13.24 0.41 -13.99
CA SER A 340 -12.84 0.71 -15.38
C SER A 340 -11.39 0.26 -15.60
N ASN A 341 -10.88 0.29 -16.83
CA ASN A 341 -9.47 0.01 -17.07
C ASN A 341 -8.56 1.08 -16.42
N LEU A 342 -8.99 2.35 -16.41
CA LEU A 342 -8.27 3.43 -15.73
C LEU A 342 -8.22 3.22 -14.21
N TYR A 343 -9.33 2.75 -13.62
CA TYR A 343 -9.40 2.37 -12.21
C TYR A 343 -8.41 1.26 -11.88
N LEU A 344 -8.27 0.25 -12.74
CA LEU A 344 -7.36 -0.88 -12.48
C LEU A 344 -5.88 -0.53 -12.70
N ASP A 345 -5.57 0.52 -13.46
CA ASP A 345 -4.19 0.98 -13.71
C ASP A 345 -3.75 2.12 -12.77
N ASN A 346 -4.66 2.64 -11.93
CA ASN A 346 -4.41 3.71 -10.99
C ASN A 346 -4.14 3.17 -9.58
N SER A 347 -2.91 3.37 -9.08
CA SER A 347 -2.47 2.89 -7.76
C SER A 347 -3.25 3.53 -6.59
N MET A 348 -3.79 4.74 -6.78
CA MET A 348 -4.70 5.36 -5.81
C MET A 348 -6.07 4.68 -5.80
N ALA A 349 -6.55 4.23 -6.96
CA ALA A 349 -7.82 3.51 -7.07
C ALA A 349 -7.71 2.08 -6.50
N GLU A 350 -6.58 1.39 -6.72
CA GLU A 350 -6.27 0.15 -6.00
C GLU A 350 -6.27 0.35 -4.48
N PHE A 351 -5.65 1.43 -4.01
CA PHE A 351 -5.67 1.81 -2.60
C PHE A 351 -7.07 2.16 -2.08
N GLU A 352 -7.88 2.92 -2.82
CA GLU A 352 -9.28 3.18 -2.48
C GLU A 352 -10.09 1.88 -2.37
N ASN A 353 -9.86 0.94 -3.28
CA ASN A 353 -10.46 -0.39 -3.20
C ASN A 353 -10.09 -1.12 -1.91
N VAL A 354 -8.79 -1.16 -1.57
CA VAL A 354 -8.33 -1.77 -0.32
C VAL A 354 -8.96 -1.05 0.88
N LEU A 355 -8.98 0.28 0.86
CA LEU A 355 -9.52 1.12 1.93
C LEU A 355 -11.00 0.81 2.16
N VAL A 356 -11.80 0.83 1.11
CA VAL A 356 -13.23 0.52 1.14
C VAL A 356 -13.47 -0.92 1.61
N GLN A 357 -12.61 -1.87 1.25
CA GLN A 357 -12.68 -3.25 1.71
C GLN A 357 -12.32 -3.41 3.20
N ASN A 358 -11.39 -2.59 3.71
CA ASN A 358 -10.83 -2.70 5.07
C ASN A 358 -11.47 -1.79 6.12
N LEU A 359 -12.26 -0.79 5.72
CA LEU A 359 -13.16 -0.05 6.62
C LEU A 359 -14.29 -0.94 7.20
N GLY A 360 -14.18 -2.27 7.06
CA GLY A 360 -15.23 -3.27 7.23
C GLY A 360 -15.02 -4.30 8.35
N ILE A 361 -14.24 -4.02 9.39
CA ILE A 361 -14.18 -4.90 10.59
C ILE A 361 -14.48 -4.05 11.82
N ARG A 362 -15.75 -3.84 12.18
CA ARG A 362 -16.51 -4.81 12.99
C ARG A 362 -18.03 -4.89 12.71
N GLU A 363 -18.57 -4.21 11.70
CA GLU A 363 -20.03 -4.15 11.48
C GLU A 363 -20.50 -4.02 9.99
N TRP A 364 -19.59 -3.89 9.01
CA TRP A 364 -19.93 -3.22 7.74
C TRP A 364 -19.65 -3.99 6.44
N LYS A 365 -19.36 -5.30 6.48
CA LYS A 365 -19.08 -6.16 5.30
C LYS A 365 -20.18 -6.22 4.23
N ALA A 366 -21.38 -5.72 4.49
CA ALA A 366 -22.55 -5.86 3.61
C ALA A 366 -22.95 -4.62 2.83
N ARG A 367 -22.03 -3.64 2.72
CA ARG A 367 -22.34 -2.32 2.17
C ARG A 367 -21.58 -1.98 0.89
N LEU A 368 -20.63 -2.82 0.49
CA LEU A 368 -19.88 -2.65 -0.75
C LEU A 368 -20.65 -3.23 -1.92
N VAL A 369 -20.80 -2.44 -2.99
CA VAL A 369 -21.37 -2.86 -4.27
C VAL A 369 -20.38 -2.50 -5.37
N CYS A 370 -19.96 -3.49 -6.16
CA CYS A 370 -19.03 -3.27 -7.27
C CYS A 370 -19.78 -3.42 -8.60
N VAL A 371 -19.55 -2.46 -9.50
CA VAL A 371 -20.05 -2.50 -10.88
C VAL A 371 -18.90 -2.17 -11.83
N ARG A 372 -19.02 -2.66 -13.07
CA ARG A 372 -18.12 -2.31 -14.15
C ARG A 372 -18.76 -1.21 -14.99
N LYS A 373 -18.01 -0.14 -15.24
CA LYS A 373 -18.36 0.82 -16.28
C LYS A 373 -18.35 0.10 -17.61
N GLU A 374 -17.22 -0.53 -17.94
CA GLU A 374 -16.88 -1.11 -19.25
C GLU A 374 -16.36 -2.57 -19.14
N ASP A 375 -15.93 -3.17 -20.25
CA ASP A 375 -15.15 -4.42 -20.15
C ASP A 375 -13.77 -4.13 -19.57
N VAL A 376 -13.44 -4.82 -18.50
CA VAL A 376 -12.17 -4.72 -17.80
C VAL A 376 -11.40 -6.03 -17.92
N ASP A 377 -10.08 -5.95 -17.94
CA ASP A 377 -9.20 -7.11 -17.96
C ASP A 377 -9.40 -7.95 -16.69
N PRO A 378 -9.92 -9.21 -16.80
CA PRO A 378 -10.16 -10.05 -15.63
C PRO A 378 -8.89 -10.38 -14.85
N SER A 379 -7.72 -10.39 -15.51
CA SER A 379 -6.44 -10.68 -14.85
C SER A 379 -6.00 -9.58 -13.89
N LYS A 380 -6.49 -8.36 -14.09
CA LYS A 380 -6.23 -7.19 -13.22
C LYS A 380 -7.22 -7.07 -12.06
N LEU A 381 -8.29 -7.88 -12.04
CA LEU A 381 -9.24 -7.88 -10.93
C LEU A 381 -8.72 -8.72 -9.76
N PRO A 382 -8.83 -8.24 -8.51
CA PRO A 382 -8.65 -9.07 -7.32
C PRO A 382 -9.51 -10.34 -7.39
N GLU A 383 -8.98 -11.49 -6.93
CA GLU A 383 -9.62 -12.81 -7.04
C GLU A 383 -11.07 -12.82 -6.50
N ARG A 384 -11.32 -12.11 -5.39
CA ARG A 384 -12.67 -11.94 -4.83
C ARG A 384 -13.64 -11.28 -5.82
N LEU A 385 -13.24 -10.24 -6.54
CA LEU A 385 -14.09 -9.55 -7.50
C LEU A 385 -14.31 -10.38 -8.77
N GLN A 386 -13.35 -11.23 -9.13
CA GLN A 386 -13.56 -12.21 -10.21
C GLN A 386 -14.68 -13.21 -9.86
N LEU A 387 -14.76 -13.62 -8.59
CA LEU A 387 -15.82 -14.51 -8.08
C LEU A 387 -17.19 -13.81 -8.00
N GLU A 388 -17.22 -12.53 -7.61
CA GLU A 388 -18.46 -11.74 -7.50
C GLU A 388 -19.08 -11.38 -8.86
N LYS A 389 -18.28 -11.37 -9.93
CA LYS A 389 -18.69 -11.01 -11.30
C LYS A 389 -19.50 -9.69 -11.37
N PRO A 390 -18.90 -8.54 -11.03
CA PRO A 390 -19.53 -7.23 -11.11
C PRO A 390 -20.30 -7.02 -12.42
N ARG A 391 -21.52 -6.49 -12.32
CA ARG A 391 -22.37 -6.22 -13.49
C ARG A 391 -21.82 -5.05 -14.29
N LYS A 392 -21.95 -5.11 -15.62
CA LYS A 392 -21.50 -4.08 -16.56
C LYS A 392 -22.65 -3.12 -16.86
N LEU A 393 -22.45 -1.83 -16.65
CA LEU A 393 -23.52 -0.83 -16.75
C LEU A 393 -23.62 -0.16 -18.12
N ASP A 394 -22.55 -0.07 -18.90
CA ASP A 394 -22.56 0.50 -20.26
C ASP A 394 -22.96 -0.51 -21.36
N ASP A 395 -23.42 -1.72 -20.99
CA ASP A 395 -23.81 -2.76 -21.96
C ASP A 395 -25.05 -2.34 -22.76
N SER A 396 -24.92 -2.17 -24.08
CA SER A 396 -26.02 -1.77 -24.97
C SER A 396 -27.27 -2.66 -24.93
N ARG A 397 -27.18 -3.92 -24.50
CA ARG A 397 -28.29 -4.89 -24.45
C ARG A 397 -28.79 -5.14 -23.03
N ARG A 398 -27.91 -5.04 -22.04
CA ARG A 398 -28.17 -5.44 -20.65
C ARG A 398 -28.09 -4.30 -19.64
N GLY A 399 -27.54 -3.16 -20.04
CA GLY A 399 -27.24 -2.01 -19.18
C GLY A 399 -28.42 -1.58 -18.34
N GLU A 400 -29.62 -1.40 -18.92
CA GLU A 400 -30.78 -0.99 -18.11
C GLU A 400 -31.31 -2.05 -17.16
N ARG A 401 -31.20 -3.33 -17.53
CA ARG A 401 -31.55 -4.42 -16.62
C ARG A 401 -30.55 -4.47 -15.46
N ASP A 402 -29.26 -4.35 -15.77
CA ASP A 402 -28.20 -4.45 -14.78
C ASP A 402 -28.14 -3.19 -13.89
N PHE A 403 -28.51 -2.03 -14.42
CA PHE A 403 -28.75 -0.80 -13.65
C PHE A 403 -29.93 -0.97 -12.69
N LYS A 404 -31.06 -1.53 -13.15
CA LYS A 404 -32.18 -1.84 -12.27
C LYS A 404 -31.78 -2.78 -11.12
N HIS A 405 -30.97 -3.80 -11.41
CA HIS A 405 -30.42 -4.67 -10.37
C HIS A 405 -29.51 -3.93 -9.38
N LEU A 406 -28.71 -2.96 -9.86
CA LEU A 406 -27.93 -2.09 -8.97
C LEU A 406 -28.85 -1.30 -8.04
N ILE A 407 -29.91 -0.68 -8.56
CA ILE A 407 -30.88 0.07 -7.75
C ILE A 407 -31.54 -0.82 -6.69
N ASP A 408 -31.99 -2.01 -7.08
CA ASP A 408 -32.58 -2.98 -6.16
C ASP A 408 -31.60 -3.35 -5.04
N GLU A 409 -30.32 -3.54 -5.36
CA GLU A 409 -29.27 -3.81 -4.38
C GLU A 409 -29.04 -2.62 -3.47
N LEU A 410 -28.94 -1.41 -4.02
CA LEU A 410 -28.69 -0.20 -3.23
C LEU A 410 -29.82 0.10 -2.24
N LYS A 411 -31.06 -0.23 -2.60
CA LYS A 411 -32.27 -0.04 -1.78
C LYS A 411 -32.48 -1.15 -0.73
N LYS A 412 -31.74 -2.26 -0.77
CA LYS A 412 -31.90 -3.35 0.22
C LYS A 412 -31.56 -2.88 1.63
N PRO A 413 -32.30 -3.33 2.67
CA PRO A 413 -31.96 -3.08 4.06
C PRO A 413 -30.54 -3.54 4.41
N LEU A 414 -29.89 -2.83 5.31
CA LEU A 414 -28.58 -3.22 5.83
C LEU A 414 -28.74 -4.43 6.77
N PRO A 415 -27.93 -5.50 6.63
CA PRO A 415 -28.01 -6.63 7.55
C PRO A 415 -27.58 -6.20 8.95
N GLY A 416 -28.36 -6.62 9.95
CA GLY A 416 -28.17 -6.22 11.36
C GLY A 416 -29.00 -5.00 11.80
N HIS A 417 -29.66 -4.30 10.88
CA HIS A 417 -30.71 -3.32 11.19
C HIS A 417 -32.09 -3.93 10.96
N THR A 418 -32.49 -4.89 11.80
CA THR A 418 -33.92 -5.18 11.97
C THR A 418 -34.54 -4.03 12.76
N ALA A 419 -35.50 -3.33 12.16
CA ALA A 419 -36.34 -2.39 12.88
C ALA A 419 -36.93 -3.10 14.11
N SER A 420 -36.49 -2.71 15.30
CA SER A 420 -37.15 -3.06 16.54
C SER A 420 -38.51 -2.36 16.55
N GLY A 421 -39.54 -3.07 16.13
CA GLY A 421 -40.91 -2.60 16.17
C GLY A 421 -41.82 -3.71 15.67
N LEU A 422 -42.78 -4.08 16.52
CA LEU A 422 -43.81 -5.12 16.34
C LEU A 422 -43.38 -6.51 16.83
N TYR A 423 -43.46 -6.74 18.14
CA TYR A 423 -44.42 -7.67 18.73
C TYR A 423 -44.72 -7.19 20.17
N GLU A 424 -45.97 -6.76 20.40
CA GLU A 424 -46.63 -6.83 21.71
C GLU A 424 -46.95 -8.29 22.04
#